data_AF-A0A8E2QYT4-F1
#
_entry.id   AF-A0A8E2QYT4-F1
#
_cell.length_a   1.000
_cell.length_b   1.000
_cell.length_c   1.000
_cell.angle_alpha   90.00
_cell.angle_beta   90.00
_cell.angle_gamma   90.00
#
_symmetry.space_group_name_H-M   'P 1'
#
loop_
_entity.id
_entity.type
_entity.pdbx_description
1 polymer ?
#
loop_
_entity_poly.entity_id
_entity_poly.type
_entity_poly.pdbx_seq_one_letter_code
_entity_poly.pdbx_strand_id
1 'polypeptide(L)'
;MTTPATAPTLEIQRTLWVWCGVYVSAWISGLLVGAPDITPADSSAAVAEAYATSPSVLVNAALVHGLAAVALYGMSTLLGSQRLRRATRGAGLATLVLSLIQLAGEALLTFGLASDASSPLLGLDSGQVWATIQVVDGIKMLALAALVLVVLLGQVRRPVWATLVSGATIVALLASAAGFLTLSAPLMTAAYVALPLLLIWAVVAALRFGTPAAVPGDAQLV
;
A
#
# COMPACT_ATOMS: atom_id res chain seq x y z
N MET A 1 31.41 -19.29 -14.51
CA MET A 1 31.04 -19.92 -13.23
C MET A 1 29.99 -19.04 -12.56
N THR A 2 28.72 -19.44 -12.58
CA THR A 2 27.65 -18.73 -11.88
C THR A 2 27.51 -19.32 -10.49
N THR A 3 27.82 -18.52 -9.47
CA THR A 3 27.58 -18.89 -8.06
C THR A 3 26.12 -19.33 -7.90
N PRO A 4 25.84 -20.49 -7.29
CA PRO A 4 24.46 -20.91 -7.06
C PRO A 4 23.76 -19.84 -6.23
N ALA A 5 22.55 -19.47 -6.64
CA ALA A 5 21.72 -18.53 -5.88
C ALA A 5 21.46 -19.15 -4.50
N THR A 6 22.10 -18.60 -3.47
CA THR A 6 21.89 -19.02 -2.09
C THR A 6 20.42 -18.83 -1.73
N ALA A 7 19.80 -19.90 -1.23
CA ALA A 7 18.44 -19.83 -0.72
C ALA A 7 18.35 -18.76 0.39
N PRO A 8 17.23 -18.03 0.50
CA PRO A 8 17.04 -17.07 1.59
C PRO A 8 17.19 -17.78 2.93
N THR A 9 17.86 -17.13 3.89
CA THR A 9 18.03 -17.66 5.25
C THR A 9 16.67 -17.75 5.95
N LEU A 10 16.50 -18.70 6.87
CA LEU A 10 15.29 -18.87 7.68
C LEU A 10 14.86 -17.57 8.39
N GLU A 11 15.81 -16.72 8.76
CA GLU A 11 15.59 -15.42 9.39
C GLU A 11 14.93 -14.41 8.45
N ILE A 12 15.40 -14.31 7.19
CA ILE A 12 14.79 -13.46 6.16
C ILE A 12 13.35 -13.90 5.90
N GLN A 13 13.11 -15.21 5.86
CA GLN A 13 11.78 -15.78 5.64
C GLN A 13 10.82 -15.41 6.78
N ARG A 14 11.22 -15.63 8.03
CA ARG A 14 10.43 -15.25 9.21
C ARG A 14 10.14 -13.75 9.22
N THR A 15 11.14 -12.93 8.94
CA THR A 15 10.99 -11.47 8.92
C THR A 15 10.01 -11.01 7.85
N LEU A 16 10.07 -11.60 6.65
CA LEU A 16 9.12 -11.30 5.58
C LEU A 16 7.68 -11.67 5.96
N TRP A 17 7.48 -12.82 6.60
CA TRP A 17 6.17 -13.24 7.10
C TRP A 17 5.64 -12.35 8.22
N VAL A 18 6.50 -11.90 9.13
CA VAL A 18 6.13 -10.92 10.17
C VAL A 18 5.65 -9.63 9.52
N TRP A 19 6.41 -9.06 8.59
CA TRP A 19 6.00 -7.85 7.89
C TRP A 19 4.70 -8.03 7.10
N CYS A 20 4.53 -9.17 6.42
CA CYS A 20 3.29 -9.50 5.74
C CYS A 20 2.11 -9.58 6.70
N GLY A 21 2.28 -10.24 7.86
CA GLY A 21 1.26 -10.36 8.88
C GLY A 21 0.84 -9.01 9.46
N VAL A 22 1.82 -8.15 9.77
CA VAL A 22 1.56 -6.77 10.24
C VAL A 22 0.84 -5.97 9.17
N TYR A 23 1.30 -6.04 7.91
CA TYR A 23 0.67 -5.33 6.79
C TYR A 23 -0.80 -5.70 6.61
N VAL A 24 -1.11 -7.00 6.53
CA VAL A 24 -2.48 -7.50 6.36
C VAL A 24 -3.35 -7.17 7.57
N SER A 25 -2.85 -7.38 8.78
CA SER A 25 -3.60 -7.12 10.01
C SER A 25 -3.91 -5.64 10.20
N ALA A 26 -2.96 -4.76 9.87
CA ALA A 26 -3.15 -3.31 9.93
C ALA A 26 -4.25 -2.85 8.97
N TRP A 27 -4.25 -3.35 7.72
CA TRP A 27 -5.32 -3.06 6.75
C TRP A 27 -6.68 -3.57 7.20
N ILE A 28 -6.79 -4.84 7.62
CA ILE A 28 -8.06 -5.41 8.09
C ILE A 28 -8.59 -4.62 9.28
N SER A 29 -7.73 -4.32 10.26
CA SER A 29 -8.11 -3.55 11.45
C SER A 29 -8.55 -2.13 11.07
N GLY A 30 -7.83 -1.47 10.15
CA GLY A 30 -8.22 -0.16 9.64
C GLY A 30 -9.59 -0.18 8.97
N LEU A 31 -9.84 -1.14 8.08
CA LEU A 31 -11.15 -1.30 7.43
C LEU A 31 -12.29 -1.49 8.42
N LEU A 32 -12.06 -2.21 9.53
CA LEU A 32 -13.06 -2.41 10.59
C LEU A 32 -13.35 -1.13 11.38
N VAL A 33 -12.37 -0.22 11.50
CA VAL A 33 -12.56 1.10 12.13
C VAL A 33 -13.40 2.02 11.24
N GLY A 34 -13.29 1.86 9.91
CA GLY A 34 -13.99 2.67 8.92
C GLY A 34 -13.26 3.97 8.59
N ALA A 35 -13.50 4.46 7.37
CA ALA A 35 -13.04 5.75 6.88
C ALA A 35 -14.24 6.73 6.84
N PRO A 36 -14.02 8.06 6.80
CA PRO A 36 -15.12 9.00 6.70
C PRO A 36 -15.84 8.84 5.35
N ASP A 37 -17.17 8.93 5.36
CA ASP A 37 -18.00 8.82 4.14
C ASP A 37 -18.01 10.16 3.41
N ILE A 38 -17.07 10.32 2.48
CA ILE A 38 -16.85 11.55 1.72
C ILE A 38 -16.64 11.20 0.24
N THR A 39 -17.23 12.01 -0.62
CA THR A 39 -17.17 11.93 -2.07
C THR A 39 -16.52 13.19 -2.67
N PRO A 40 -16.01 13.12 -3.92
CA PRO A 40 -15.48 14.30 -4.61
C PRO A 40 -16.48 15.44 -4.83
N ALA A 41 -17.78 15.20 -4.66
CA ALA A 41 -18.81 16.20 -4.82
C ALA A 41 -19.13 16.97 -3.53
N ASP A 42 -18.60 16.52 -2.39
CA ASP A 42 -18.88 17.13 -1.10
C ASP A 42 -18.17 18.49 -0.95
N SER A 43 -18.82 19.39 -0.22
CA SER A 43 -18.27 20.72 0.06
C SER A 43 -17.14 20.63 1.08
N SER A 44 -16.25 21.63 1.10
CA SER A 44 -15.21 21.76 2.13
C SER A 44 -15.83 21.68 3.54
N ALA A 45 -16.99 22.30 3.78
CA ALA A 45 -17.64 22.26 5.08
C ALA A 45 -18.07 20.85 5.49
N ALA A 46 -18.56 20.05 4.54
CA ALA A 46 -18.91 18.65 4.78
C ALA A 46 -17.67 17.79 5.06
N VAL A 47 -16.56 18.05 4.37
CA VAL A 47 -15.26 17.42 4.65
C VAL A 47 -14.81 17.73 6.08
N ALA A 48 -14.81 19.01 6.47
CA ALA A 48 -14.39 19.43 7.80
C ALA A 48 -15.26 18.79 8.89
N GLU A 49 -16.58 18.75 8.71
CA GLU A 49 -17.51 18.13 9.65
C GLU A 49 -17.28 16.62 9.80
N ALA A 50 -17.08 15.91 8.69
CA ALA A 50 -16.85 14.46 8.68
C ALA A 50 -15.56 14.07 9.44
N TYR A 51 -14.49 14.85 9.30
CA TYR A 51 -13.23 14.62 10.02
C TYR A 51 -13.29 15.07 11.49
N ALA A 52 -14.01 16.14 11.81
CA ALA A 52 -14.10 16.66 13.19
C ALA A 52 -14.93 15.74 14.12
N THR A 53 -15.93 15.06 13.58
CA THR A 53 -16.89 14.26 14.37
C THR A 53 -16.46 12.80 14.57
N SER A 54 -15.39 12.36 13.89
CA SER A 54 -15.00 10.94 13.84
C SER A 54 -13.54 10.72 14.25
N PRO A 55 -13.22 10.70 15.56
CA PRO A 55 -11.85 10.44 16.03
C PRO A 55 -11.31 9.05 15.62
N SER A 56 -12.20 8.12 15.25
CA SER A 56 -11.86 6.84 14.63
C SER A 56 -11.11 7.00 13.30
N VAL A 57 -11.30 8.12 12.58
CA VAL A 57 -10.61 8.40 11.31
C VAL A 57 -9.10 8.43 11.49
N LEU A 58 -8.59 9.04 12.56
CA LEU A 58 -7.15 9.07 12.81
C LEU A 58 -6.60 7.67 13.17
N VAL A 59 -7.41 6.83 13.83
CA VAL A 59 -7.02 5.43 14.11
C VAL A 59 -6.96 4.63 12.81
N ASN A 60 -7.96 4.77 11.94
CA ASN A 60 -7.95 4.18 10.60
C ASN A 60 -6.72 4.65 9.82
N ALA A 61 -6.48 5.96 9.75
CA ALA A 61 -5.33 6.57 9.08
C ALA A 61 -4.00 6.03 9.60
N ALA A 62 -3.83 5.98 10.93
CA ALA A 62 -2.61 5.49 11.56
C ALA A 62 -2.33 4.02 11.23
N LEU A 63 -3.38 3.18 11.18
CA LEU A 63 -3.25 1.77 10.82
C LEU A 63 -2.93 1.61 9.32
N VAL A 64 -3.68 2.28 8.45
CA VAL A 64 -3.64 2.08 7.00
C VAL A 64 -2.49 2.84 6.34
N HIS A 65 -2.25 4.09 6.74
CA HIS A 65 -1.25 4.98 6.15
C HIS A 65 0.05 5.02 6.97
N GLY A 66 0.01 4.68 8.26
CA GLY A 66 1.18 4.53 9.11
C GLY A 66 1.72 3.10 9.13
N LEU A 67 1.08 2.23 9.93
CA LEU A 67 1.59 0.90 10.25
C LEU A 67 1.70 0.00 9.02
N ALA A 68 0.67 -0.06 8.17
CA ALA A 68 0.71 -0.85 6.95
C ALA A 68 1.79 -0.34 5.99
N ALA A 69 1.97 0.97 5.86
CA ALA A 69 3.01 1.53 4.99
C ALA A 69 4.43 1.17 5.46
N VAL A 70 4.69 1.22 6.78
CA VAL A 70 5.96 0.78 7.37
C VAL A 70 6.19 -0.71 7.12
N ALA A 71 5.17 -1.54 7.34
CA ALA A 71 5.26 -2.97 7.12
C ALA A 71 5.54 -3.31 5.65
N LEU A 72 4.85 -2.66 4.71
CA LEU A 72 5.07 -2.84 3.29
C LEU A 72 6.47 -2.40 2.86
N TYR A 73 6.98 -1.30 3.40
CA TYR A 73 8.38 -0.90 3.17
C TYR A 73 9.33 -1.98 3.70
N GLY A 74 9.10 -2.49 4.92
CA GLY A 74 9.82 -3.62 5.48
C GLY A 74 9.87 -4.82 4.52
N MET A 75 8.72 -5.23 3.97
CA MET A 75 8.65 -6.27 2.93
C MET A 75 9.50 -5.89 1.71
N SER A 76 9.37 -4.67 1.19
CA SER A 76 10.09 -4.21 -0.02
C SER A 76 11.61 -4.30 0.11
N THR A 77 12.16 -4.22 1.33
CA THR A 77 13.60 -4.36 1.58
C THR A 77 14.12 -5.78 1.38
N LEU A 78 13.23 -6.76 1.53
CA LEU A 78 13.46 -8.20 1.47
C LEU A 78 13.01 -8.81 0.14
N LEU A 79 12.06 -8.17 -0.55
CA LEU A 79 11.55 -8.60 -1.85
C LEU A 79 12.49 -8.23 -3.01
N GLY A 80 12.30 -8.93 -4.14
CA GLY A 80 12.95 -8.64 -5.41
C GLY A 80 14.27 -9.39 -5.65
N SER A 81 14.70 -9.39 -6.91
CA SER A 81 15.98 -9.98 -7.29
C SER A 81 17.16 -9.07 -6.93
N GLN A 82 18.37 -9.62 -6.90
CA GLN A 82 19.59 -8.81 -6.68
C GLN A 82 19.71 -7.63 -7.66
N ARG A 83 19.28 -7.82 -8.92
CA ARG A 83 19.33 -6.78 -9.95
C ARG A 83 18.32 -5.65 -9.71
N LEU A 84 17.13 -5.97 -9.21
CA LEU A 84 16.04 -5.01 -9.03
C LEU A 84 15.84 -4.55 -7.58
N ARG A 85 16.68 -5.02 -6.64
CA ARG A 85 16.57 -4.71 -5.21
C ARG A 85 16.47 -3.22 -4.91
N ARG A 86 17.25 -2.37 -5.60
CA ARG A 86 17.20 -0.91 -5.43
C ARG A 86 15.87 -0.33 -5.90
N ALA A 87 15.35 -0.80 -7.04
CA ALA A 87 14.06 -0.37 -7.56
C ALA A 87 12.91 -0.81 -6.64
N THR A 88 12.93 -2.05 -6.13
CA THR A 88 11.93 -2.55 -5.17
C THR A 88 11.91 -1.69 -3.91
N ARG A 89 13.09 -1.41 -3.33
CA ARG A 89 13.22 -0.54 -2.16
C ARG A 89 12.78 0.89 -2.42
N GLY A 90 13.14 1.44 -3.59
CA GLY A 90 12.74 2.79 -4.00
C GLY A 90 11.22 2.92 -4.11
N ALA A 91 10.56 1.96 -4.77
CA ALA A 91 9.10 1.95 -4.89
C ALA A 91 8.40 1.77 -3.53
N GLY A 92 8.92 0.89 -2.66
CA GLY A 92 8.44 0.74 -1.29
C GLY A 92 8.61 2.00 -0.45
N LEU A 93 9.77 2.67 -0.56
CA LEU A 93 10.05 3.93 0.13
C LEU A 93 9.14 5.06 -0.36
N ALA A 94 8.93 5.17 -1.67
CA ALA A 94 8.00 6.13 -2.25
C ALA A 94 6.58 5.92 -1.70
N THR A 95 6.13 4.67 -1.64
CA THR A 95 4.84 4.31 -1.04
C THR A 95 4.76 4.71 0.43
N LEU A 96 5.82 4.46 1.21
CA LEU A 96 5.89 4.88 2.62
C LEU A 96 5.77 6.40 2.75
N VAL A 97 6.58 7.16 2.01
CA VAL A 97 6.57 8.63 2.07
C VAL A 97 5.19 9.19 1.71
N LEU A 98 4.59 8.71 0.62
CA LEU A 98 3.26 9.14 0.19
C LEU A 98 2.18 8.80 1.23
N SER A 99 2.28 7.63 1.87
CA SER A 99 1.36 7.24 2.94
C SER A 99 1.51 8.14 4.16
N LEU A 100 2.74 8.52 4.54
CA LEU A 100 2.97 9.44 5.66
C LEU A 100 2.46 10.87 5.35
N ILE A 101 2.58 11.32 4.10
CA ILE A 101 1.98 12.60 3.66
C ILE A 101 0.46 12.55 3.81
N GLN A 102 -0.16 11.45 3.39
CA GLN A 102 -1.60 11.25 3.54
C GLN A 102 -2.04 11.21 5.00
N LEU A 103 -1.32 10.45 5.86
CA LEU A 103 -1.55 10.43 7.30
C LEU A 103 -1.48 11.84 7.91
N ALA A 104 -0.48 12.64 7.50
CA ALA A 104 -0.35 14.01 7.96
C ALA A 104 -1.53 14.88 7.51
N GLY A 105 -1.98 14.73 6.25
CA GLY A 105 -3.16 15.44 5.73
C GLY A 105 -4.44 15.10 6.51
N GLU A 106 -4.68 13.81 6.75
CA GLU A 106 -5.85 13.36 7.52
C GLU A 106 -5.79 13.81 8.98
N ALA A 107 -4.60 13.87 9.58
CA ALA A 107 -4.39 14.46 10.89
C ALA A 107 -4.69 15.97 10.90
N LEU A 108 -4.25 16.73 9.87
CA LEU A 108 -4.56 18.16 9.75
C LEU A 108 -6.07 18.41 9.72
N LEU A 109 -6.82 17.58 8.97
CA LEU A 109 -8.28 17.65 8.90
C LEU A 109 -8.93 17.26 10.24
N THR A 110 -8.49 16.15 10.84
CA THR A 110 -9.05 15.64 12.11
C THR A 110 -8.88 16.63 13.25
N PHE A 111 -7.72 17.30 13.33
CA PHE A 111 -7.44 18.29 14.37
C PHE A 111 -7.96 19.70 14.05
N GLY A 112 -8.67 19.89 12.92
CA GLY A 112 -9.22 21.19 12.52
C GLY A 112 -8.16 22.24 12.16
N LEU A 113 -6.94 21.82 11.86
CA LEU A 113 -5.83 22.70 11.49
C LEU A 113 -5.99 23.25 10.06
N ALA A 114 -6.71 22.51 9.21
CA ALA A 114 -7.31 22.99 7.97
C ALA A 114 -8.82 23.13 8.19
N SER A 115 -9.38 24.31 7.98
CA SER A 115 -10.79 24.59 8.24
C SER A 115 -11.31 25.72 7.37
N ASP A 116 -12.63 25.72 7.17
CA ASP A 116 -13.34 26.73 6.37
C ASP A 116 -13.73 27.96 7.20
N ALA A 117 -13.19 28.07 8.42
CA ALA A 117 -13.40 29.23 9.26
C ALA A 117 -12.80 30.49 8.61
N SER A 118 -13.35 31.66 8.92
CA SER A 118 -12.87 32.96 8.41
C SER A 118 -11.39 33.27 8.77
N SER A 119 -10.81 32.53 9.73
CA SER A 119 -9.38 32.52 10.04
C SER A 119 -8.91 31.09 10.35
N PRO A 120 -8.48 30.31 9.33
CA PRO A 120 -7.90 29.01 9.57
C PRO A 120 -6.52 29.16 10.21
N LEU A 121 -6.15 28.25 11.11
CA LEU A 121 -4.90 28.32 11.87
C LEU A 121 -3.65 28.24 10.98
N LEU A 122 -3.75 27.50 9.87
CA LEU A 122 -2.70 27.38 8.83
C LEU A 122 -3.08 28.04 7.49
N GLY A 123 -4.24 28.70 7.41
CA GLY A 123 -4.75 29.27 6.16
C GLY A 123 -5.10 28.25 5.06
N LEU A 124 -5.33 26.98 5.42
CA LEU A 124 -5.65 25.90 4.48
C LEU A 124 -7.15 25.58 4.51
N ASP A 125 -7.75 25.50 3.32
CA ASP A 125 -9.13 25.04 3.10
C ASP A 125 -9.21 23.50 3.22
N SER A 126 -10.25 23.01 3.90
CA SER A 126 -10.40 21.58 4.18
C SER A 126 -10.62 20.74 2.91
N GLY A 127 -11.39 21.25 1.95
CA GLY A 127 -11.61 20.62 0.65
C GLY A 127 -10.34 20.56 -0.20
N GLN A 128 -9.49 21.60 -0.15
CA GLN A 128 -8.18 21.59 -0.81
C GLN A 128 -7.23 20.55 -0.22
N VAL A 129 -7.17 20.44 1.11
CA VAL A 129 -6.35 19.41 1.78
C VAL A 129 -6.86 18.02 1.42
N TRP A 130 -8.18 17.80 1.46
CA TRP A 130 -8.77 16.54 1.06
C TRP A 130 -8.47 16.19 -0.41
N ALA A 131 -8.68 17.11 -1.36
CA ALA A 131 -8.34 16.89 -2.76
C ALA A 131 -6.85 16.54 -2.96
N THR A 132 -5.98 17.18 -2.19
CA THR A 132 -4.54 16.87 -2.18
C THR A 132 -4.28 15.45 -1.67
N ILE A 133 -4.96 15.03 -0.59
CA ILE A 133 -4.89 13.66 -0.07
C ILE A 133 -5.30 12.66 -1.16
N GLN A 134 -6.40 12.91 -1.88
CA GLN A 134 -6.85 12.04 -2.96
C GLN A 134 -5.81 11.94 -4.08
N VAL A 135 -5.21 13.04 -4.51
CA VAL A 135 -4.15 13.04 -5.53
C VAL A 135 -2.93 12.25 -5.05
N VAL A 136 -2.51 12.44 -3.79
CA VAL A 136 -1.42 11.69 -3.17
C VAL A 136 -1.74 10.19 -3.14
N ASP A 137 -2.99 9.82 -2.85
CA ASP A 137 -3.44 8.43 -2.90
C ASP A 137 -3.32 7.85 -4.32
N GLY A 138 -3.70 8.63 -5.34
CA GLY A 138 -3.50 8.25 -6.74
C GLY A 138 -2.04 8.00 -7.11
N ILE A 139 -1.12 8.89 -6.70
CA ILE A 139 0.32 8.71 -6.91
C ILE A 139 0.84 7.48 -6.16
N LYS A 140 0.34 7.23 -4.93
CA LYS A 140 0.68 6.06 -4.13
C LYS A 140 0.25 4.77 -4.82
N MET A 141 -0.94 4.74 -5.44
CA MET A 141 -1.39 3.60 -6.25
C MET A 141 -0.46 3.32 -7.44
N LEU A 142 0.08 4.36 -8.09
CA LEU A 142 1.11 4.19 -9.13
C LEU A 142 2.42 3.62 -8.57
N ALA A 143 2.87 4.11 -7.41
CA ALA A 143 4.07 3.60 -6.73
C ALA A 143 3.91 2.13 -6.33
N LEU A 144 2.73 1.74 -5.83
CA LEU A 144 2.36 0.36 -5.54
C LEU A 144 2.35 -0.50 -6.81
N ALA A 145 1.77 -0.01 -7.91
CA ALA A 145 1.77 -0.74 -9.18
C ALA A 145 3.19 -0.98 -9.69
N ALA A 146 4.06 0.03 -9.57
CA ALA A 146 5.49 -0.09 -9.89
C ALA A 146 6.19 -1.10 -8.99
N LEU A 147 5.91 -1.10 -7.68
CA LEU A 147 6.46 -2.08 -6.74
C LEU A 147 6.07 -3.52 -7.16
N VAL A 148 4.79 -3.76 -7.42
CA VAL A 148 4.28 -5.07 -7.86
C VAL A 148 4.95 -5.50 -9.17
N LEU A 149 5.04 -4.58 -10.15
CA LEU A 149 5.66 -4.84 -11.45
C LEU A 149 7.15 -5.17 -11.30
N VAL A 150 7.91 -4.39 -10.54
CA VAL A 150 9.35 -4.61 -10.33
C VAL A 150 9.59 -5.96 -9.65
N VAL A 151 8.77 -6.31 -8.65
CA VAL A 151 8.84 -7.62 -7.99
C VAL A 151 8.54 -8.75 -8.98
N LEU A 152 7.49 -8.62 -9.80
CA LEU A 152 7.14 -9.59 -10.84
C LEU A 152 8.26 -9.76 -11.87
N LEU A 153 8.81 -8.65 -12.38
CA LEU A 153 9.89 -8.66 -13.36
C LEU A 153 11.15 -9.32 -12.81
N GLY A 154 11.41 -9.16 -11.51
CA GLY A 154 12.53 -9.76 -10.81
C GLY A 154 12.43 -11.28 -10.60
N GLN A 155 11.28 -11.91 -10.85
CA GLN A 155 11.13 -13.35 -10.66
C GLN A 155 11.76 -14.16 -11.79
N VAL A 156 12.67 -15.07 -11.45
CA VAL A 156 13.28 -16.04 -12.38
C VAL A 156 12.31 -17.13 -12.80
N ARG A 157 11.47 -17.60 -11.87
CA ARG A 157 10.37 -18.55 -12.14
C ARG A 157 9.04 -17.88 -11.83
N ARG A 158 8.19 -17.77 -12.84
CA ARG A 158 6.89 -17.10 -12.77
C ARG A 158 5.77 -18.13 -12.92
N PRO A 159 5.26 -18.71 -11.81
CA PRO A 159 4.09 -19.56 -11.92
C PRO A 159 2.92 -18.71 -12.43
N VAL A 160 2.09 -19.31 -13.29
CA VAL A 160 1.01 -18.60 -13.99
C VAL A 160 0.08 -17.90 -13.00
N TRP A 161 -0.34 -18.59 -11.95
CA TRP A 161 -1.24 -18.03 -10.94
C TRP A 161 -0.67 -16.77 -10.24
N ALA A 162 0.62 -16.75 -9.90
CA ALA A 162 1.24 -15.58 -9.25
C ALA A 162 1.39 -14.41 -10.23
N THR A 163 1.59 -14.73 -11.51
CA THR A 163 1.62 -13.75 -12.60
C THR A 163 0.24 -13.13 -12.80
N LEU A 164 -0.82 -13.94 -12.75
CA LEU A 164 -2.21 -13.47 -12.84
C LEU A 164 -2.57 -12.56 -11.65
N VAL A 165 -2.25 -12.97 -10.41
CA VAL A 165 -2.48 -12.12 -9.22
C VAL A 165 -1.73 -10.80 -9.34
N SER A 166 -0.44 -10.83 -9.71
CA SER A 166 0.35 -9.61 -9.86
C SER A 166 -0.18 -8.72 -10.98
N GLY A 167 -0.54 -9.30 -12.13
CA GLY A 167 -1.11 -8.57 -13.27
C GLY A 167 -2.45 -7.93 -12.94
N ALA A 168 -3.36 -8.68 -12.32
CA ALA A 168 -4.65 -8.17 -11.86
C ALA A 168 -4.48 -7.03 -10.84
N THR A 169 -3.54 -7.19 -9.89
CA THR A 169 -3.22 -6.16 -8.90
C THR A 169 -2.72 -4.88 -9.58
N ILE A 170 -1.80 -4.98 -10.55
CA ILE A 170 -1.30 -3.82 -11.30
C ILE A 170 -2.45 -3.11 -12.02
N VAL A 171 -3.28 -3.84 -12.76
CA VAL A 171 -4.40 -3.24 -13.52
C VAL A 171 -5.38 -2.54 -12.59
N ALA A 172 -5.76 -3.16 -11.48
CA ALA A 172 -6.66 -2.56 -10.50
C ALA A 172 -6.07 -1.31 -9.86
N LEU A 173 -4.77 -1.32 -9.52
CA LEU A 173 -4.06 -0.15 -8.98
C LEU A 173 -3.99 0.99 -10.00
N LEU A 174 -3.73 0.70 -11.28
CA LEU A 174 -3.69 1.73 -12.33
C LEU A 174 -5.08 2.35 -12.58
N ALA A 175 -6.14 1.53 -12.59
CA ALA A 175 -7.50 2.02 -12.70
C ALA A 175 -7.89 2.90 -11.50
N SER A 176 -7.55 2.45 -10.29
CA SER A 176 -7.73 3.22 -9.05
C SER A 176 -6.95 4.53 -9.08
N ALA A 177 -5.67 4.50 -9.48
CA ALA A 177 -4.83 5.68 -9.61
C ALA A 177 -5.45 6.72 -10.55
N ALA A 178 -5.95 6.29 -11.72
CA ALA A 178 -6.64 7.18 -12.65
C ALA A 178 -7.85 7.84 -11.99
N GLY A 179 -8.64 7.09 -11.20
CA GLY A 179 -9.78 7.63 -10.47
C GLY A 179 -9.39 8.71 -9.47
N PHE A 180 -8.40 8.44 -8.62
CA PHE A 180 -7.91 9.40 -7.63
C PHE A 180 -7.26 10.64 -8.26
N LEU A 181 -6.46 10.48 -9.32
CA LEU A 181 -5.81 11.60 -10.02
C LEU A 181 -6.80 12.50 -10.78
N THR A 182 -7.93 11.94 -11.22
CA THR A 182 -8.98 12.68 -11.93
C THR A 182 -10.17 13.04 -11.04
N LEU A 183 -10.12 12.66 -9.76
CA LEU A 183 -11.22 12.81 -8.80
C LEU A 183 -12.55 12.23 -9.32
N SER A 184 -12.48 11.13 -10.08
CA SER A 184 -13.61 10.44 -10.66
C SER A 184 -14.13 9.36 -9.73
N ALA A 185 -15.25 9.62 -9.05
CA ALA A 185 -15.84 8.69 -8.08
C ALA A 185 -16.04 7.26 -8.62
N PRO A 186 -16.56 7.04 -9.85
CA PRO A 186 -16.71 5.68 -10.39
C PRO A 186 -15.38 4.95 -10.51
N LEU A 187 -14.32 5.63 -10.96
CA LEU A 187 -12.99 5.02 -11.09
C LEU A 187 -12.32 4.82 -9.73
N MET A 188 -12.56 5.69 -8.75
CA MET A 188 -12.07 5.50 -7.38
C MET A 188 -12.61 4.20 -6.77
N THR A 189 -13.80 3.73 -7.17
CA THR A 189 -14.31 2.43 -6.70
C THR A 189 -13.43 1.24 -7.08
N ALA A 190 -12.55 1.38 -8.07
CA ALA A 190 -11.54 0.36 -8.38
C ALA A 190 -10.62 0.07 -7.18
N ALA A 191 -10.49 1.00 -6.23
CA ALA A 191 -9.80 0.78 -4.95
C ALA A 191 -10.38 -0.41 -4.16
N TYR A 192 -11.70 -0.64 -4.22
CA TYR A 192 -12.35 -1.78 -3.56
C TYR A 192 -11.91 -3.13 -4.14
N VAL A 193 -11.42 -3.15 -5.38
CA VAL A 193 -10.84 -4.33 -6.02
C VAL A 193 -9.33 -4.37 -5.82
N ALA A 194 -8.66 -3.22 -5.96
CA ALA A 194 -7.21 -3.11 -5.84
C ALA A 194 -6.71 -3.50 -4.45
N LEU A 195 -7.42 -3.11 -3.39
CA LEU A 195 -7.01 -3.39 -2.01
C LEU A 195 -7.01 -4.89 -1.69
N PRO A 196 -8.09 -5.66 -1.86
CA PRO A 196 -8.06 -7.11 -1.66
C PRO A 196 -6.99 -7.80 -2.51
N LEU A 197 -6.84 -7.39 -3.78
CA LEU A 197 -5.81 -7.93 -4.66
C LEU A 197 -4.40 -7.64 -4.14
N LEU A 198 -4.15 -6.45 -3.61
CA LEU A 198 -2.87 -6.06 -3.02
C LEU A 198 -2.56 -6.85 -1.74
N LEU A 199 -3.56 -7.10 -0.88
CA LEU A 199 -3.40 -7.95 0.30
C LEU A 199 -3.07 -9.40 -0.10
N ILE A 200 -3.81 -9.95 -1.06
CA ILE A 200 -3.53 -11.27 -1.62
C ILE A 200 -2.12 -11.28 -2.22
N TRP A 201 -1.75 -10.28 -3.01
CA TRP A 201 -0.43 -10.16 -3.60
C TRP A 201 0.68 -10.12 -2.55
N ALA A 202 0.49 -9.40 -1.43
CA ALA A 202 1.48 -9.36 -0.35
C ALA A 202 1.74 -10.76 0.22
N VAL A 203 0.68 -11.55 0.45
CA VAL A 203 0.79 -12.96 0.88
C VAL A 203 1.48 -13.80 -0.19
N VAL A 204 1.14 -13.62 -1.47
CA VAL A 204 1.80 -14.31 -2.58
C VAL A 204 3.28 -13.97 -2.66
N ALA A 205 3.65 -12.70 -2.47
CA ALA A 205 5.04 -12.27 -2.43
C ALA A 205 5.77 -12.90 -1.23
N ALA A 206 5.15 -12.90 -0.05
CA ALA A 206 5.70 -13.57 1.13
C ALA A 206 5.90 -15.07 0.92
N LEU A 207 4.94 -15.78 0.31
CA LEU A 207 5.07 -17.18 -0.05
C LEU A 207 6.25 -17.41 -1.02
N ARG A 208 6.34 -16.61 -2.09
CA ARG A 208 7.33 -16.82 -3.15
C ARG A 208 8.77 -16.54 -2.73
N PHE A 209 8.97 -15.54 -1.86
CA PHE A 209 10.30 -15.14 -1.39
C PHE A 209 10.62 -15.71 0.01
N GLY A 210 9.62 -16.24 0.71
CA GLY A 210 9.71 -16.78 2.07
C GLY A 210 9.75 -18.30 2.19
N THR A 211 9.51 -19.08 1.12
CA THR A 211 9.65 -20.55 1.17
C THR A 211 11.03 -21.01 0.69
N PRO A 212 11.69 -21.96 1.39
CA PRO A 212 12.95 -22.55 0.93
C PRO A 212 12.75 -23.22 -0.43
N ALA A 213 13.75 -23.12 -1.32
CA ALA A 213 13.83 -24.08 -2.41
C ALA A 213 14.12 -25.45 -1.78
N ALA A 214 13.23 -26.43 -1.99
CA ALA A 214 13.53 -27.81 -1.63
C ALA A 214 14.87 -28.18 -2.29
N VAL A 215 15.87 -28.53 -1.48
CA VAL A 215 17.12 -29.08 -1.98
C VAL A 215 16.74 -30.42 -2.63
N PRO A 216 17.01 -30.65 -3.92
CA PRO A 216 16.84 -31.96 -4.52
C PRO A 216 17.95 -32.86 -3.94
N GLY A 217 17.68 -33.46 -2.78
CA GLY A 217 18.62 -34.32 -2.04
C GLY A 217 17.93 -35.47 -1.30
N ASP A 218 16.68 -35.32 -0.87
CA ASP A 218 16.02 -36.32 -0.01
C ASP A 218 15.17 -37.35 -0.76
N ALA A 219 15.21 -37.39 -2.10
CA ALA A 219 14.41 -38.30 -2.93
C ALA A 219 15.21 -39.45 -3.58
N GLN A 220 16.35 -39.85 -3.01
CA GLN A 220 17.15 -40.99 -3.51
C GLN A 220 17.57 -42.01 -2.44
N LEU A 221 16.82 -42.13 -1.34
CA LEU A 221 17.03 -43.21 -0.36
C LEU A 221 15.72 -43.91 0.00
N VAL A 222 15.11 -44.61 -0.96
CA VAL A 222 14.29 -45.81 -0.74
C VAL A 222 14.48 -46.74 -1.93
#